data_AF-A0A6M2E3Z6-F1
#
_entry.id   AF-A0A6M2E3Z6-F1
#
_cell.length_a   1.000
_cell.length_b   1.000
_cell.length_c   1.000
_cell.angle_alpha   90.00
_cell.angle_beta   90.00
_cell.angle_gamma   90.00
#
_symmetry.space_group_name_H-M   'P 1'
#
loop_
_entity.id
_entity.type
_entity.pdbx_description
1 polymer ?
#
loop_
_entity_poly.entity_id
_entity_poly.type
_entity_poly.pdbx_seq_one_letter_code
_entity_poly.pdbx_strand_id
1 'polypeptide(L)'
;MHPLIVLIAFLVALCEAEDIASTSQINHPEWADEGRLGRYQDAWKSIDQNSTTLYYLAKATYENDTGSWGQRFRCLSVMETSRNETEKTVQSEFVFKNGSSQGNQTFAVNETVKAIKVYGYTQHENAIKYLVNDPALNLTDPLVFQ
;
A
#
# COMPACT_ATOMS: atom_id res chain seq x y z
N MET A 1 -36.45 -43.23 -61.80
CA MET A 1 -36.40 -41.78 -62.11
C MET A 1 -35.50 -41.11 -61.09
N HIS A 2 -34.45 -40.41 -61.56
CA HIS A 2 -33.51 -39.54 -60.83
C HIS A 2 -34.23 -38.39 -60.05
N PRO A 3 -33.56 -37.55 -59.24
CA PRO A 3 -32.50 -37.78 -58.23
C PRO A 3 -32.68 -36.92 -56.93
N LEU A 4 -31.80 -37.16 -55.95
CA LEU A 4 -31.11 -36.21 -55.03
C LEU A 4 -31.77 -34.84 -54.67
N ILE A 5 -32.01 -34.57 -53.38
CA ILE A 5 -31.71 -33.27 -52.75
C ILE A 5 -31.07 -33.52 -51.37
N VAL A 6 -29.81 -33.10 -51.26
CA VAL A 6 -29.05 -32.90 -50.02
C VAL A 6 -29.60 -31.67 -49.31
N LEU A 7 -29.81 -31.73 -47.99
CA LEU A 7 -29.79 -30.52 -47.17
C LEU A 7 -29.16 -30.80 -45.80
N ILE A 8 -28.06 -30.10 -45.60
CA ILE A 8 -27.09 -30.18 -44.53
C ILE A 8 -27.60 -29.39 -43.31
N ALA A 9 -27.37 -29.98 -42.14
CA ALA A 9 -27.12 -29.42 -40.81
C ALA A 9 -27.74 -28.07 -40.39
N PHE A 10 -28.32 -28.05 -39.20
CA PHE A 10 -27.87 -27.12 -38.14
C PHE A 10 -28.09 -27.77 -36.77
N LEU A 11 -26.98 -28.24 -36.19
CA LEU A 11 -26.86 -28.58 -34.77
C LEU A 11 -26.94 -27.28 -33.97
N VAL A 12 -28.03 -27.07 -33.23
CA VAL A 12 -28.04 -26.05 -32.16
C VAL A 12 -27.59 -26.75 -30.89
N ALA A 13 -26.26 -26.84 -30.74
CA ALA A 13 -25.66 -27.19 -29.46
C ALA A 13 -25.82 -25.99 -28.53
N LEU A 14 -26.52 -26.18 -27.41
CA LEU A 14 -26.48 -25.27 -26.27
C LEU A 14 -25.03 -25.20 -25.77
N CYS A 15 -24.33 -24.15 -26.15
CA CYS A 15 -23.14 -23.73 -25.45
C CYS A 15 -23.62 -22.75 -24.38
N GLU A 16 -23.93 -23.26 -23.19
CA GLU A 16 -23.89 -22.40 -22.01
C GLU A 16 -22.42 -22.00 -21.87
N ALA A 17 -22.11 -20.76 -22.27
CA ALA A 17 -20.85 -20.15 -21.91
C ALA A 17 -20.87 -19.99 -20.39
N GLU A 18 -20.26 -20.93 -19.68
CA GLU A 18 -19.71 -20.61 -18.36
C GLU A 18 -18.72 -19.46 -18.61
N ASP A 19 -19.12 -18.25 -18.21
CA ASP A 19 -18.20 -17.15 -18.01
C ASP A 19 -17.20 -17.59 -16.95
N ILE A 20 -16.11 -18.25 -17.40
CA ILE A 20 -14.90 -18.36 -16.61
C ILE A 20 -14.43 -16.92 -16.50
N ALA A 21 -14.87 -16.26 -15.43
CA ALA A 21 -14.23 -15.08 -14.91
C ALA A 21 -12.76 -15.44 -14.79
N SER A 22 -11.98 -14.97 -15.76
CA SER A 22 -10.53 -14.95 -15.71
C SER A 22 -10.18 -14.11 -14.48
N THR A 23 -10.14 -14.75 -13.32
CA THR A 23 -9.46 -14.21 -12.14
C THR A 23 -8.03 -14.04 -12.58
N SER A 24 -7.66 -12.84 -13.02
CA SER A 24 -6.27 -12.44 -12.98
C SER A 24 -5.86 -12.68 -11.53
N GLN A 25 -5.08 -13.73 -11.31
CA GLN A 25 -4.56 -14.02 -9.99
C GLN A 25 -3.64 -12.83 -9.69
N ILE A 26 -4.16 -11.85 -8.95
CA ILE A 26 -3.38 -10.69 -8.55
C ILE A 26 -2.31 -11.28 -7.63
N ASN A 27 -1.11 -11.44 -8.17
CA ASN A 27 0.01 -12.02 -7.45
C ASN A 27 0.42 -11.04 -6.35
N HIS A 28 -0.15 -11.23 -5.17
CA HIS A 28 0.23 -10.54 -3.96
C HIS A 28 1.44 -11.23 -3.32
N PRO A 29 2.27 -10.51 -2.56
CA PRO A 29 3.31 -11.14 -1.74
C PRO A 29 2.71 -12.16 -0.78
N GLU A 30 3.44 -13.24 -0.47
CA GLU A 30 2.94 -14.32 0.42
C GLU A 30 2.53 -13.84 1.81
N TRP A 31 3.09 -12.71 2.27
CA TRP A 31 2.74 -12.09 3.57
C TRP A 31 1.47 -11.23 3.52
N ALA A 32 0.93 -10.91 2.33
CA ALA A 32 -0.31 -10.18 2.17
C ALA A 32 -1.51 -11.14 2.27
N ASP A 33 -1.71 -11.67 3.47
CA ASP A 33 -2.73 -12.67 3.82
C ASP A 33 -3.47 -12.20 5.07
N GLU A 34 -4.63 -11.57 4.88
CA GLU A 34 -5.42 -10.97 5.96
C GLU A 34 -5.89 -12.04 6.97
N GLY A 35 -6.24 -13.24 6.51
CA GLY A 35 -6.72 -14.32 7.37
C GLY A 35 -5.63 -14.86 8.30
N ARG A 36 -4.39 -14.95 7.81
CA ARG A 36 -3.26 -15.49 8.58
C ARG A 36 -2.49 -14.44 9.36
N LEU A 37 -2.29 -13.25 8.78
CA LEU A 37 -1.37 -12.22 9.27
C LEU A 37 -2.05 -10.89 9.60
N GLY A 38 -3.33 -10.69 9.25
CA GLY A 38 -4.01 -9.40 9.38
C GLY A 38 -3.95 -8.78 10.78
N ARG A 39 -3.94 -9.59 11.84
CA ARG A 39 -3.82 -9.12 13.23
C ARG A 39 -2.50 -8.39 13.54
N TYR A 40 -1.47 -8.57 12.72
CA TYR A 40 -0.14 -7.95 12.82
C TYR A 40 0.07 -6.83 11.81
N GLN A 41 -0.97 -6.50 11.04
CA GLN A 41 -0.89 -5.62 9.89
C GLN A 41 -1.93 -4.51 9.98
N ASP A 42 -2.43 -4.19 11.18
CA ASP A 42 -3.33 -3.06 11.39
C ASP A 42 -2.54 -1.74 11.33
N ALA A 43 -2.58 -1.10 10.16
CA ALA A 43 -1.89 0.15 9.89
C ALA A 43 -2.47 1.32 10.69
N TRP A 44 -3.77 1.32 10.99
CA TRP A 44 -4.37 2.38 11.81
C TRP A 44 -3.85 2.34 13.24
N LYS A 45 -3.76 1.14 13.80
CA LYS A 45 -3.16 0.90 15.11
C LYS A 45 -1.66 1.18 15.11
N SER A 46 -0.96 0.86 14.03
CA SER A 46 0.48 1.08 13.91
C SER A 46 0.87 2.56 14.02
N ILE A 47 0.10 3.43 13.35
CA ILE A 47 0.40 4.86 13.34
C ILE A 47 -0.19 5.61 14.54
N ASP A 48 -0.77 4.90 15.53
CA ASP A 48 -1.23 5.43 16.83
C ASP A 48 -0.08 5.80 17.76
N GLN A 49 0.72 6.75 17.29
CA GLN A 49 1.72 7.44 18.10
C GLN A 49 0.96 8.56 18.81
N ASN A 50 0.81 8.51 20.13
CA ASN A 50 0.38 9.71 20.84
C ASN A 50 1.47 10.80 20.74
N SER A 51 1.18 12.04 21.16
CA SER A 51 2.13 13.18 21.11
C SER A 51 3.38 13.03 22.00
N THR A 52 3.51 11.92 22.73
CA THR A 52 4.67 11.60 23.58
C THR A 52 5.47 10.39 23.08
N THR A 53 5.01 9.74 22.02
CA THR A 53 5.62 8.53 21.48
C THR A 53 6.39 8.86 20.21
N LEU A 54 7.69 8.58 20.23
CA LEU A 54 8.60 8.83 19.11
C LEU A 54 9.04 7.49 18.52
N TYR A 55 8.79 7.29 17.23
CA TYR A 55 9.27 6.11 16.50
C TYR A 55 10.52 6.45 15.69
N TYR A 56 11.39 5.45 15.55
CA TYR A 56 12.63 5.57 14.79
C TYR A 56 12.68 4.52 13.70
N LEU A 57 13.08 4.93 12.49
CA LEU A 57 13.43 3.98 11.44
C LEU A 57 14.82 3.42 11.72
N ALA A 58 14.87 2.29 12.41
CA ALA A 58 16.13 1.69 12.84
C ALA A 58 16.92 1.05 11.67
N LYS A 59 16.22 0.51 10.67
CA LYS A 59 16.80 -0.17 9.51
C LYS A 59 15.93 0.02 8.27
N ALA A 60 16.56 0.11 7.12
CA ALA A 60 15.92 0.09 5.81
C ALA A 60 16.75 -0.78 4.86
N THR A 61 16.11 -1.39 3.86
CA THR A 61 16.78 -2.16 2.80
C THR A 61 17.05 -1.32 1.55
N TYR A 62 16.87 0.00 1.66
CA TYR A 62 17.09 0.99 0.61
C TYR A 62 17.69 2.26 1.24
N GLU A 63 18.41 3.04 0.44
CA GLU A 63 19.16 4.21 0.92
C GLU A 63 18.56 5.55 0.48
N ASN A 64 17.68 5.54 -0.52
CA ASN A 64 17.17 6.76 -1.15
C ASN A 64 15.65 6.75 -1.09
N ASP A 65 15.10 7.86 -0.60
CA ASP A 65 13.67 8.12 -0.63
C ASP A 65 13.34 9.09 -1.78
N THR A 66 12.33 8.74 -2.58
CA THR A 66 11.82 9.60 -3.66
C THR A 66 10.81 10.63 -3.16
N GLY A 67 10.33 10.48 -1.92
CA GLY A 67 9.52 11.46 -1.21
C GLY A 67 10.39 12.58 -0.62
N SER A 68 10.23 12.86 0.66
CA SER A 68 10.80 14.05 1.31
C SER A 68 12.19 13.84 1.90
N TRP A 69 12.62 12.60 2.17
CA TRP A 69 13.82 12.36 2.96
C TRP A 69 15.10 12.44 2.12
N GLY A 70 14.98 12.19 0.82
CA GLY A 70 16.04 12.31 -0.17
C GLY A 70 17.06 11.18 -0.13
N GLN A 71 18.22 11.43 -0.75
CA GLN A 71 19.27 10.42 -0.90
C GLN A 71 20.09 10.22 0.37
N ARG A 72 20.47 8.96 0.64
CA ARG A 72 21.25 8.54 1.82
C ARG A 72 20.64 9.08 3.12
N PHE A 73 19.32 8.92 3.26
CA PHE A 73 18.62 9.34 4.47
C PHE A 73 19.08 8.51 5.67
N ARG A 74 19.02 9.11 6.86
CA ARG A 74 19.41 8.48 8.13
C ARG A 74 18.85 9.26 9.31
N CYS A 75 18.93 8.66 10.49
CA CYS A 75 18.48 9.28 11.74
C CYS A 75 17.01 9.73 11.66
N LEU A 76 16.17 8.95 10.98
CA LEU A 76 14.77 9.29 10.78
C LEU A 76 13.98 8.94 12.02
N SER A 77 13.21 9.91 12.50
CA SER A 77 12.21 9.74 13.54
C SER A 77 10.90 10.39 13.14
N VAL A 78 9.80 9.85 13.66
CA VAL A 78 8.45 10.34 13.40
C VAL A 78 7.67 10.45 14.70
N MET A 79 6.93 11.54 14.84
CA MET A 79 6.00 11.79 15.93
C MET A 79 4.71 12.38 15.38
N GLU A 80 3.57 11.86 15.84
CA GLU A 80 2.25 12.40 15.53
C GLU A 80 2.06 13.81 16.12
N THR A 81 1.48 14.71 15.33
CA THR A 81 1.10 16.07 15.74
C THR A 81 -0.42 16.26 15.75
N SER A 82 -1.15 15.54 14.89
CA SER A 82 -2.61 15.50 14.91
C SER A 82 -3.18 14.25 14.26
N ARG A 83 -4.43 13.91 14.61
CA ARG A 83 -5.12 12.70 14.16
C ARG A 83 -6.58 12.97 13.84
N ASN A 84 -7.05 12.36 12.75
CA ASN A 84 -8.44 12.37 12.33
C ASN A 84 -8.95 10.92 12.24
N GLU A 85 -9.74 10.54 13.24
CA GLU A 85 -10.32 9.20 13.36
C GLU A 85 -11.24 8.82 12.19
N THR A 86 -11.99 9.79 11.66
CA THR A 86 -12.97 9.56 10.60
C THR A 86 -12.29 9.31 9.26
N GLU A 87 -11.28 10.11 8.94
CA GLU A 87 -10.56 10.00 7.66
C GLU A 87 -9.44 8.96 7.69
N LYS A 88 -9.12 8.44 8.88
CA LYS A 88 -7.97 7.58 9.14
C LYS A 88 -6.66 8.22 8.71
N THR A 89 -6.53 9.53 8.99
CA THR A 89 -5.35 10.33 8.68
C THR A 89 -4.63 10.80 9.93
N VAL A 90 -3.32 10.90 9.82
CA VAL A 90 -2.42 11.42 10.86
C VAL A 90 -1.50 12.44 10.22
N GLN A 91 -1.33 13.60 10.86
CA GLN A 91 -0.23 14.49 10.55
C GLN A 91 0.93 14.18 11.50
N SER A 92 2.13 14.05 10.94
CA SER A 92 3.33 13.76 11.72
C SER A 92 4.47 14.68 11.34
N GLU A 93 5.30 14.99 12.33
CA GLU A 93 6.60 15.61 12.11
C GLU A 93 7.65 14.51 11.90
N PHE A 94 8.29 14.53 10.74
CA PHE A 94 9.42 13.68 10.41
C PHE A 94 10.70 14.48 10.56
N VAL A 95 11.63 13.99 11.37
CA VAL A 95 12.96 14.57 11.56
C VAL A 95 13.99 13.60 11.02
N PHE A 96 14.90 14.07 10.17
CA PHE A 96 15.86 13.21 9.49
C PHE A 96 17.14 13.96 9.08
N LYS A 97 18.13 13.20 8.63
CA LYS A 97 19.33 13.71 7.97
C LYS A 97 19.46 13.06 6.60
N ASN A 98 20.11 13.73 5.65
CA ASN A 98 20.33 13.15 4.32
C ASN A 98 21.70 13.55 3.73
N GLY A 99 21.97 13.09 2.51
CA GLY A 99 23.23 13.31 1.81
C GLY A 99 23.46 14.75 1.33
N SER A 100 22.43 15.59 1.24
CA SER A 100 22.55 16.96 0.70
C SER A 100 23.46 17.86 1.55
N SER A 101 23.53 17.59 2.86
CA SER A 101 24.38 18.29 3.83
C SER A 101 25.56 17.44 4.32
N GLN A 102 25.92 16.38 3.59
CA GLN A 102 26.85 15.33 4.03
C GLN A 102 26.43 14.64 5.35
N GLY A 103 25.20 14.85 5.83
CA GLY A 103 24.69 14.38 7.11
C GLY A 103 24.93 15.31 8.30
N ASN A 104 25.37 16.54 8.06
CA ASN A 104 25.67 17.49 9.14
C ASN A 104 24.43 18.29 9.58
N GLN A 105 23.44 18.44 8.69
CA GLN A 105 22.21 19.15 8.99
C GLN A 105 21.05 18.19 9.28
N THR A 106 20.25 18.54 10.29
CA THR A 106 18.95 17.94 10.56
C THR A 106 17.87 18.71 9.80
N PHE A 107 16.97 17.97 9.16
CA PHE A 107 15.81 18.48 8.46
C PHE A 107 14.54 18.02 9.18
N ALA A 108 13.47 18.80 9.03
CA ALA A 108 12.15 18.46 9.52
C ALA A 108 11.11 18.73 8.42
N VAL A 109 10.10 17.87 8.31
CA VAL A 109 8.96 18.03 7.41
C VAL A 109 7.70 17.55 8.10
N ASN A 110 6.59 18.25 7.88
CA ASN A 110 5.28 17.78 8.29
C ASN A 110 4.62 17.06 7.12
N GLU A 111 4.22 15.81 7.33
CA GLU A 111 3.55 15.00 6.32
C GLU A 111 2.22 14.49 6.86
N THR A 112 1.26 14.31 5.95
CA THR A 112 0.02 13.61 6.28
C THR A 112 0.13 12.18 5.77
N VAL A 113 -0.17 11.22 6.63
CA VAL A 113 -0.29 9.82 6.27
C VAL A 113 -1.73 9.36 6.42
N LYS A 114 -2.13 8.37 5.63
CA LYS A 114 -3.46 7.77 5.66
C LYS A 114 -3.37 6.26 5.77
N ALA A 115 -4.08 5.66 6.71
CA ALA A 115 -4.26 4.21 6.72
C ALA A 115 -5.26 3.81 5.62
N ILE A 116 -4.86 2.85 4.77
CA ILE A 116 -5.66 2.36 3.65
C ILE A 116 -5.63 0.83 3.56
N LYS A 117 -6.58 0.27 2.79
CA LYS A 117 -6.63 -1.16 2.46
C LYS A 117 -5.99 -1.39 1.08
N VAL A 118 -5.10 -2.35 1.00
CA VAL A 118 -4.47 -2.83 -0.25
C VAL A 118 -4.55 -4.35 -0.32
N TYR A 119 -4.26 -4.93 -1.49
CA TYR A 119 -4.24 -6.38 -1.71
C TYR A 119 -5.56 -7.10 -1.35
N GLY A 120 -6.69 -6.40 -1.49
CA GLY A 120 -8.01 -6.97 -1.22
C GLY A 120 -8.37 -7.12 0.26
N TYR A 121 -7.62 -6.49 1.18
CA TYR A 121 -7.97 -6.49 2.61
C TYR A 121 -9.33 -5.84 2.83
N THR A 122 -10.09 -6.37 3.80
CA THR A 122 -11.47 -5.96 4.06
C THR A 122 -11.74 -5.60 5.52
N GLN A 123 -11.01 -6.21 6.46
CA GLN A 123 -11.24 -6.07 7.90
C GLN A 123 -10.51 -4.86 8.46
N HIS A 124 -9.23 -4.69 8.12
CA HIS A 124 -8.39 -3.61 8.67
C HIS A 124 -7.58 -2.93 7.56
N GLU A 125 -7.28 -1.63 7.73
CA GLU A 125 -6.28 -0.95 6.92
C GLU A 125 -4.91 -1.60 7.13
N ASN A 126 -4.22 -1.96 6.05
CA ASN A 126 -2.95 -2.67 6.09
C ASN A 126 -1.78 -1.95 5.43
N ALA A 127 -1.99 -0.73 4.95
CA ALA A 127 -0.94 0.10 4.40
C ALA A 127 -1.02 1.54 4.88
N ILE A 128 0.13 2.16 4.97
CA ILE A 128 0.31 3.59 5.26
C ILE A 128 0.56 4.28 3.91
N LYS A 129 -0.33 5.20 3.54
CA LYS A 129 -0.16 6.05 2.36
C LYS A 129 0.36 7.41 2.77
N TYR A 130 1.54 7.75 2.29
CA TYR A 130 2.16 9.06 2.48
C TYR A 130 1.58 10.04 1.45
N LEU A 131 1.00 11.12 1.94
CA LEU A 131 0.43 12.20 1.13
C LEU A 131 1.46 13.32 1.02
N VAL A 132 2.36 13.19 0.05
CA VAL A 132 3.39 14.19 -0.21
C VAL A 132 2.84 15.30 -1.12
N ASN A 133 3.55 16.43 -1.19
CA ASN A 133 3.07 17.65 -1.86
C ASN A 133 2.69 17.44 -3.34
N ASP A 134 3.35 16.51 -4.03
CA ASP A 134 2.97 16.07 -5.36
C ASP A 134 2.22 14.73 -5.29
N PRO A 135 0.91 14.68 -5.63
CA PRO A 135 0.14 13.45 -5.60
C PRO A 135 0.72 12.30 -6.45
N ALA A 136 1.51 12.61 -7.48
CA ALA A 136 2.18 11.61 -8.31
C ALA A 136 3.32 10.89 -7.57
N LEU A 137 3.82 11.48 -6.48
CA LEU A 137 4.87 10.93 -5.63
C LEU A 137 4.33 10.25 -4.36
N ASN A 138 3.00 10.12 -4.22
CA ASN A 138 2.43 9.42 -3.07
C ASN A 138 2.96 7.99 -2.97
N LEU A 139 3.51 7.66 -1.81
CA LEU A 139 4.06 6.33 -1.52
C LEU A 139 3.05 5.52 -0.72
N THR A 140 2.94 4.24 -1.03
CA THR A 140 2.13 3.29 -0.26
C THR A 140 3.08 2.26 0.33
N ASP A 141 3.09 2.16 1.66
CA ASP A 141 3.90 1.23 2.43
C ASP A 141 3.00 0.21 3.13
N PRO A 142 2.83 -1.00 2.56
CA PRO A 142 2.06 -2.06 3.19
C PRO A 142 2.83 -2.68 4.35
N LEU A 143 2.11 -2.93 5.46
CA LEU A 143 2.70 -3.59 6.61
C LEU A 143 2.91 -5.08 6.34
N VAL A 144 4.15 -5.52 6.48
CA VAL A 144 4.51 -6.95 6.44
C VAL A 144 4.20 -7.60 7.79
N PHE A 145 4.73 -7.03 8.88
CA PHE A 145 4.51 -7.48 10.27
C PHE A 145 4.87 -6.36 11.25
N GLN A 146 4.06 -6.16 12.29
CA GLN A 146 4.36 -5.31 13.45
C GLN A 146 4.14 -6.04 14.77
#